data_AF-A0A933XKI9-F1
#
_entry.id   AF-A0A933XKI9-F1
#
_cell.length_a   1.000
_cell.length_b   1.000
_cell.length_c   1.000
_cell.angle_alpha   90.00
_cell.angle_beta   90.00
_cell.angle_gamma   90.00
#
_symmetry.space_group_name_H-M   'P 1'
#
loop_
_entity.id
_entity.type
_entity.pdbx_description
1 polymer ?
#
loop_
_entity_poly.entity_id
_entity_poly.type
_entity_poly.pdbx_seq_one_letter_code
_entity_poly.pdbx_strand_id
1 'polypeptide(L)'
;MTYPVDVSGVTVGDCDYAGISREEMLAEGAREYVEEGIMFVKEYFTNKEIKSLMPGVEAIAVGKPVLYREESGKVGLMVKVTGYGAGEPDRGIKLPVERLGTKKQMWKAENFAYFNRNELYQWQYGGWLH
;
A
#
# COMPACT_ATOMS: atom_id res chain seq x y z
N MET A 1 -13.70 -18.37 5.13
CA MET A 1 -13.36 -18.14 3.71
C MET A 1 -12.37 -16.98 3.71
N THR A 2 -11.15 -17.16 3.20
CA THR A 2 -10.15 -16.07 3.15
C THR A 2 -10.40 -15.31 1.87
N TYR A 3 -10.71 -14.02 1.95
CA TYR A 3 -10.83 -13.20 0.74
C TYR A 3 -9.44 -12.98 0.13
N PRO A 4 -9.29 -12.92 -1.19
CA PRO A 4 -8.05 -12.44 -1.80
C PRO A 4 -7.87 -10.95 -1.48
N VAL A 5 -6.62 -10.47 -1.50
CA VAL A 5 -6.34 -9.03 -1.41
C VAL A 5 -6.81 -8.35 -2.70
N ASP A 6 -7.65 -7.32 -2.57
CA ASP A 6 -8.07 -6.50 -3.69
C ASP A 6 -6.96 -5.51 -4.06
N VAL A 7 -6.33 -5.74 -5.20
CA VAL A 7 -5.26 -4.89 -5.77
C VAL A 7 -5.72 -4.11 -6.99
N SER A 8 -7.03 -4.01 -7.24
CA SER A 8 -7.59 -3.30 -8.40
C SER A 8 -7.22 -1.81 -8.45
N GLY A 9 -6.90 -1.21 -7.29
CA GLY A 9 -6.39 0.16 -7.20
C GLY A 9 -4.94 0.33 -7.68
N VAL A 10 -4.17 -0.76 -7.85
CA VAL A 10 -2.76 -0.72 -8.27
C VAL A 10 -2.67 -0.86 -9.79
N THR A 11 -2.75 0.27 -10.49
CA THR A 11 -2.78 0.33 -11.96
C THR A 11 -1.49 0.90 -12.53
N VAL A 12 -0.91 0.22 -13.53
CA VAL A 12 0.30 0.67 -14.23
C VAL A 12 -0.02 1.98 -14.96
N GLY A 13 0.82 3.00 -14.76
CA GLY A 13 0.66 4.32 -15.37
C GLY A 13 -0.25 5.28 -14.59
N ASP A 14 -0.86 4.84 -13.48
CA ASP A 14 -1.66 5.69 -12.61
C ASP A 14 -1.00 5.81 -11.23
N CYS A 15 -0.16 6.83 -11.06
CA CYS A 15 0.60 7.12 -9.84
C CYS A 15 0.46 8.60 -9.47
N ASP A 16 0.13 8.89 -8.21
CA ASP A 16 0.15 10.27 -7.71
C ASP A 16 1.56 10.64 -7.24
N TYR A 17 1.90 11.93 -7.25
CA TYR A 17 3.25 12.41 -6.91
C TYR A 17 3.20 13.26 -5.65
N ALA A 18 3.94 12.86 -4.61
CA ALA A 18 4.06 13.61 -3.36
C ALA A 18 5.54 13.94 -3.08
N GLY A 19 5.89 15.22 -3.16
CA GLY A 19 7.27 15.67 -2.88
C GLY A 19 8.29 15.34 -3.99
N ILE A 20 7.83 15.14 -5.22
CA ILE A 20 8.65 14.90 -6.41
C ILE A 20 8.47 16.07 -7.38
N SER A 21 9.55 16.64 -7.89
CA SER A 21 9.49 17.74 -8.86
C SER A 21 9.10 17.27 -10.26
N ARG A 22 8.59 18.18 -11.09
CA ARG A 22 8.28 17.89 -12.50
C ARG A 22 9.53 17.50 -13.30
N GLU A 23 10.69 18.06 -12.95
CA GLU A 23 11.97 17.79 -13.61
C GLU A 23 12.46 16.37 -13.34
N GLU A 24 12.30 15.88 -12.11
CA GLU A 24 12.59 14.48 -11.76
C GLU A 24 11.72 13.50 -12.56
N MET A 25 10.47 13.85 -12.84
CA MET A 25 9.57 13.03 -13.64
C MET A 25 9.92 13.00 -15.13
N LEU A 26 10.71 13.97 -15.60
CA LEU A 26 11.21 14.02 -16.97
C LEU A 26 12.58 13.37 -17.12
N ALA A 27 13.20 12.95 -16.01
CA ALA A 27 14.48 12.26 -16.05
C ALA A 27 14.36 10.92 -16.79
N GLU A 28 15.43 10.56 -17.49
CA GLU A 28 15.51 9.28 -18.18
C GLU A 28 15.36 8.12 -17.18
N GLY A 29 14.51 7.14 -17.50
CA GLY A 29 14.23 6.00 -16.62
C GLY A 29 13.25 6.27 -15.47
N ALA A 30 12.79 7.51 -15.24
CA ALA A 30 11.82 7.81 -14.16
C ALA A 30 10.49 7.07 -14.37
N ARG A 31 10.03 6.97 -15.62
CA ARG A 31 8.84 6.21 -15.98
C ARG A 31 9.00 4.72 -15.73
N GLU A 32 10.11 4.14 -16.19
CA GLU A 32 10.42 2.71 -16.02
C GLU A 32 10.53 2.36 -14.53
N TYR A 33 11.18 3.22 -13.73
CA TYR A 33 11.25 3.08 -12.28
C TYR A 33 9.85 2.95 -11.66
N VAL A 34 8.93 3.87 -12.00
CA VAL A 34 7.55 3.84 -11.46
C VAL A 34 6.81 2.60 -11.94
N GLU A 35 6.86 2.27 -13.23
CA GLU A 35 6.15 1.12 -13.80
C GLU A 35 6.62 -0.21 -13.19
N GLU A 36 7.93 -0.42 -13.07
CA GLU A 36 8.50 -1.58 -12.39
C GLU A 36 8.09 -1.69 -10.93
N GLY A 37 8.08 -0.56 -10.21
CA GLY A 37 7.66 -0.52 -8.82
C GLY A 37 6.19 -0.88 -8.65
N ILE A 38 5.31 -0.37 -9.53
CA ILE A 38 3.88 -0.70 -9.51
C ILE A 38 3.67 -2.20 -9.77
N MET A 39 4.40 -2.78 -10.73
CA MET A 39 4.35 -4.23 -10.99
C MET A 39 4.78 -5.02 -9.75
N PHE A 40 5.88 -4.63 -9.12
CA PHE A 40 6.37 -5.27 -7.90
C PHE A 40 5.34 -5.19 -6.75
N VAL A 41 4.76 -4.01 -6.50
CA VAL A 41 3.73 -3.81 -5.47
C VAL A 41 2.54 -4.73 -5.72
N LYS A 42 2.06 -4.80 -6.96
CA LYS A 42 0.93 -5.65 -7.34
C LYS A 42 1.24 -7.13 -7.09
N GLU A 43 2.42 -7.60 -7.51
CA GLU A 43 2.86 -8.98 -7.28
C GLU A 43 3.02 -9.30 -5.79
N TYR A 44 3.63 -8.38 -5.03
CA TYR A 44 3.79 -8.51 -3.59
C TYR A 44 2.46 -8.78 -2.89
N PHE A 45 1.43 -7.96 -3.12
CA PHE A 45 0.14 -8.12 -2.45
C PHE A 45 -0.69 -9.29 -2.97
N THR A 46 -0.58 -9.62 -4.26
CA THR A 46 -1.29 -10.77 -4.85
C THR A 46 -0.84 -12.09 -4.21
N ASN A 47 0.44 -12.18 -3.82
CA ASN A 47 1.03 -13.38 -3.24
C ASN A 47 0.97 -13.43 -1.70
N LYS A 48 0.27 -12.50 -1.03
CA LYS A 48 0.21 -12.40 0.43
C LYS A 48 -1.14 -12.85 0.98
N GLU A 49 -1.09 -13.57 2.10
CA GLU A 49 -2.30 -13.85 2.87
C GLU A 49 -2.74 -12.60 3.65
N ILE A 50 -4.03 -12.32 3.68
CA ILE A 50 -4.63 -11.20 4.43
C ILE A 50 -4.12 -11.12 5.88
N LYS A 51 -4.13 -12.27 6.57
CA LYS A 51 -3.73 -12.35 7.99
C LYS A 51 -2.26 -11.98 8.21
N SER A 52 -1.41 -12.16 7.20
CA SER A 52 0.01 -11.79 7.26
C SER A 52 0.23 -10.28 7.11
N LEU A 53 -0.71 -9.58 6.48
CA LEU A 53 -0.64 -8.13 6.23
C LEU A 53 -1.26 -7.34 7.39
N MET A 54 -2.47 -7.72 7.79
CA MET A 54 -3.19 -7.10 8.90
C MET A 54 -3.94 -8.16 9.70
N PRO A 55 -3.42 -8.56 10.87
CA PRO A 55 -4.09 -9.53 11.73
C PRO A 55 -5.49 -9.05 12.14
N GLY A 56 -6.47 -9.94 12.09
CA GLY A 56 -7.84 -9.66 12.54
C GLY A 56 -8.76 -9.00 11.49
N VAL A 57 -8.26 -8.68 10.30
CA VAL A 57 -9.08 -8.21 9.18
C VAL A 57 -9.58 -9.39 8.32
N GLU A 58 -10.73 -9.20 7.68
CA GLU A 58 -11.36 -10.22 6.83
C GLU A 58 -11.11 -9.98 5.33
N ALA A 59 -10.95 -8.71 4.95
CA ALA A 59 -10.67 -8.27 3.58
C ALA A 59 -9.63 -7.14 3.59
N ILE A 60 -8.83 -7.02 2.53
CA ILE A 60 -7.88 -5.93 2.33
C ILE A 60 -8.08 -5.35 0.94
N ALA A 61 -8.08 -4.02 0.84
CA ALA A 61 -7.97 -3.29 -0.41
C ALA A 61 -6.67 -2.47 -0.42
N VAL A 62 -5.95 -2.51 -1.53
CA VAL A 62 -4.75 -1.72 -1.77
C VAL A 62 -5.08 -0.60 -2.74
N GLY A 63 -4.85 0.62 -2.30
CA GLY A 63 -5.10 1.84 -3.05
C GLY A 63 -4.02 2.14 -4.09
N LYS A 64 -4.25 3.24 -4.79
CA LYS A 64 -3.36 3.78 -5.81
C LYS A 64 -1.94 4.04 -5.26
N PRO A 65 -0.88 3.64 -5.99
CA PRO A 65 0.49 3.99 -5.66
C PRO A 65 0.74 5.50 -5.72
N VAL A 66 1.57 5.97 -4.80
CA VAL A 66 2.03 7.34 -4.71
C VAL A 66 3.55 7.31 -4.71
N LEU A 67 4.19 8.05 -5.61
CA LEU A 67 5.63 8.28 -5.55
C LEU A 67 5.92 9.18 -4.35
N TYR A 68 6.66 8.64 -3.40
CA TYR A 68 6.88 9.20 -2.08
C TYR A 68 8.38 9.30 -1.79
N ARG A 69 8.79 10.42 -1.19
CA ARG A 69 10.15 10.63 -0.69
C ARG A 69 10.12 10.58 0.83
N GLU A 70 10.82 9.62 1.40
CA GLU A 70 11.00 9.52 2.85
C GLU A 70 11.92 10.65 3.36
N GLU A 71 11.86 10.97 4.66
CA GLU A 71 12.74 11.96 5.32
C GLU A 71 14.24 11.71 5.08
N SER A 72 14.64 10.45 4.88
CA SER A 72 16.00 10.06 4.53
C SER A 72 16.45 10.50 3.12
N GLY A 73 15.53 11.05 2.33
CA GLY A 73 15.73 11.44 0.93
C GLY A 73 15.53 10.30 -0.06
N LYS A 74 15.32 9.06 0.40
CA LYS A 74 15.06 7.90 -0.46
C LYS A 74 13.67 8.01 -1.10
N VAL A 75 13.64 7.81 -2.41
CA VAL A 75 12.40 7.75 -3.20
C VAL A 75 11.93 6.31 -3.28
N GLY A 76 10.62 6.14 -3.20
CA GLY A 76 9.94 4.85 -3.31
C GLY A 76 8.46 5.03 -3.64
N LEU A 77 7.73 3.92 -3.63
CA LEU A 77 6.28 3.92 -3.79
C LEU A 77 5.61 3.66 -2.44
N MET A 78 4.60 4.46 -2.14
CA MET A 78 3.72 4.28 -1.02
C MET A 78 2.33 3.86 -1.53
N VAL A 79 1.71 2.87 -0.89
CA VAL A 79 0.30 2.53 -1.13
C VAL A 79 -0.48 2.57 0.17
N LYS A 80 -1.70 3.09 0.12
CA LYS A 80 -2.65 2.95 1.21
C LYS A 80 -3.21 1.54 1.23
N VAL A 81 -3.13 0.87 2.37
CA VAL A 81 -3.72 -0.45 2.60
C VAL A 81 -4.88 -0.28 3.57
N THR A 82 -6.08 -0.67 3.15
CA THR A 82 -7.29 -0.59 3.96
C THR A 82 -7.76 -2.00 4.28
N GLY A 83 -7.71 -2.36 5.55
CA GLY A 83 -8.29 -3.60 6.06
C GLY A 83 -9.74 -3.37 6.48
N TYR A 84 -10.61 -4.34 6.20
CA TYR A 84 -12.02 -4.33 6.60
C TYR A 84 -12.33 -5.54 7.47
N GLY A 85 -13.25 -5.35 8.40
CA GLY A 85 -13.86 -6.44 9.15
C GLY A 85 -15.26 -6.10 9.63
N ALA A 86 -15.92 -7.09 10.24
CA ALA A 86 -17.27 -6.99 10.76
C ALA A 86 -17.29 -7.26 12.28
N GLY A 87 -18.36 -6.81 12.95
CA GLY A 87 -18.56 -7.02 14.37
C GLY A 87 -17.60 -6.18 15.24
N GLU A 88 -17.08 -6.77 16.30
CA GLU A 88 -16.08 -6.12 17.15
C GLU A 88 -14.68 -6.33 16.58
N PRO A 89 -13.85 -5.27 16.47
CA PRO A 89 -12.46 -5.39 16.06
C PRO A 89 -11.69 -6.37 16.94
N ASP A 90 -10.89 -7.23 16.32
CA ASP A 90 -9.98 -8.13 17.04
C ASP A 90 -8.98 -7.30 17.88
N ARG A 91 -8.61 -7.82 19.06
CA ARG A 91 -7.55 -7.22 19.91
C ARG A 91 -6.19 -7.20 19.22
N GLY A 92 -5.99 -7.98 18.15
CA GLY A 92 -4.80 -7.95 17.30
C GLY A 92 -4.66 -6.67 16.47
N ILE A 93 -5.72 -5.87 16.34
CA ILE A 93 -5.72 -4.64 15.53
C ILE A 93 -5.18 -3.50 16.35
N LYS A 94 -3.92 -3.12 16.06
CA LYS A 94 -3.22 -2.01 16.73
C LYS A 94 -3.39 -0.66 16.03
N LEU A 95 -4.13 -0.61 14.94
CA LEU A 95 -4.37 0.59 14.14
C LEU A 95 -5.67 1.28 14.60
N PRO A 96 -5.78 2.61 14.43
CA PRO A 96 -7.05 3.30 14.62
C PRO A 96 -8.15 2.71 13.75
N VAL A 97 -9.31 2.44 14.35
CA VAL A 97 -10.45 1.82 13.67
C VAL A 97 -11.55 2.84 13.43
N GLU A 98 -12.00 2.94 12.19
CA GLU A 98 -13.18 3.71 11.80
C GLU A 98 -14.39 2.77 11.63
N ARG A 99 -15.49 3.08 12.32
CA ARG A 99 -16.75 2.33 12.20
C ARG A 99 -17.55 2.82 11.00
N LEU A 100 -17.98 1.89 10.15
CA LEU A 100 -18.66 2.17 8.89
C LEU A 100 -20.15 1.82 8.91
N GLY A 101 -20.93 2.57 8.13
CA GLY A 101 -22.36 2.36 7.90
C GLY A 101 -23.26 2.83 9.03
N THR A 102 -24.56 2.95 8.74
CA THR A 102 -25.57 3.50 9.66
C THR A 102 -25.69 2.71 10.96
N LYS A 103 -25.47 1.38 10.90
CA LYS A 103 -25.51 0.49 12.07
C LYS A 103 -24.13 0.25 12.71
N LYS A 104 -23.05 0.84 12.17
CA LYS A 104 -21.66 0.68 12.67
C LYS A 104 -21.17 -0.77 12.85
N GLN A 105 -21.75 -1.69 12.08
CA GLN A 105 -21.44 -3.13 12.16
C GLN A 105 -20.17 -3.52 11.42
N MET A 106 -19.73 -2.68 10.47
CA MET A 106 -18.48 -2.84 9.77
C MET A 106 -17.46 -1.86 10.33
N TRP A 107 -16.20 -2.18 10.14
CA TRP A 107 -15.11 -1.29 10.49
C TRP A 107 -13.98 -1.41 9.49
N LYS A 108 -13.19 -0.34 9.39
CA LYS A 108 -11.95 -0.32 8.62
C LYS A 108 -10.79 0.17 9.47
N ALA A 109 -9.59 -0.29 9.11
CA ALA A 109 -8.33 0.23 9.60
C ALA A 109 -7.43 0.55 8.40
N GLU A 110 -6.74 1.68 8.45
CA GLU A 110 -5.88 2.14 7.36
C GLU A 110 -4.41 2.12 7.82
N ASN A 111 -3.51 1.77 6.92
CA ASN A 111 -2.06 1.88 7.10
C ASN A 111 -1.42 2.17 5.73
N PHE A 112 -0.14 2.55 5.70
CA PHE A 112 0.58 2.79 4.45
C PHE A 112 1.77 1.84 4.32
N ALA A 113 1.85 1.11 3.21
CA ALA A 113 3.00 0.28 2.90
C ALA A 113 3.97 1.04 2.00
N TYR A 114 5.25 1.02 2.36
CA TYR A 114 6.31 1.63 1.58
C TYR A 114 7.18 0.59 0.90
N PHE A 115 7.59 0.91 -0.33
CA PHE A 115 8.41 0.09 -1.20
C PHE A 115 9.52 0.95 -1.78
N ASN A 116 10.74 0.43 -1.79
CA ASN A 116 11.89 1.15 -2.34
C ASN A 116 12.83 0.19 -3.07
N ARG A 117 13.86 0.74 -3.71
CA ARG A 117 14.97 -0.06 -4.24
C ARG A 117 16.07 -0.21 -3.19
N ASN A 118 16.62 -1.41 -3.09
CA ASN A 118 17.82 -1.68 -2.32
C ASN A 118 19.08 -1.21 -3.07
N GLU A 119 20.26 -1.42 -2.47
CA GLU A 119 21.56 -1.05 -3.04
C GLU A 119 21.89 -1.79 -4.35
N LEU A 120 21.20 -2.90 -4.63
CA LEU A 120 21.31 -3.68 -5.86
C LEU A 120 20.26 -3.26 -6.91
N TYR A 121 19.58 -2.13 -6.71
CA TYR A 121 18.50 -1.62 -7.55
C TYR A 121 17.28 -2.54 -7.67
N GLN A 122 17.10 -3.47 -6.74
CA GLN A 122 15.93 -4.36 -6.71
C GLN A 122 14.85 -3.79 -5.81
N TRP A 123 13.59 -3.87 -6.27
CA TRP A 123 12.43 -3.50 -5.46
C TRP A 123 12.27 -4.41 -4.24
N GLN A 124 11.93 -3.80 -3.12
CA GLN A 124 11.67 -4.50 -1.87
C GLN A 124 10.58 -3.79 -1.05
N TYR A 125 10.00 -4.53 -0.12
CA TYR A 125 9.13 -3.96 0.90
C TYR A 125 9.98 -3.25 1.97
N GLY A 126 9.76 -1.94 2.11
CA GLY A 126 10.50 -1.07 3.02
C GLY A 126 9.90 -0.95 4.42
N GLY A 127 8.65 -1.37 4.61
CA GLY A 127 7.97 -1.34 5.92
C GLY A 127 6.62 -0.63 5.90
N TRP A 128 6.00 -0.54 7.08
CA TRP A 128 4.78 0.23 7.30
C TRP A 128 5.14 1.66 7.71
N LEU A 129 4.43 2.64 7.13
CA LEU A 129 4.44 4.04 7.54
C LEU A 129 3.12 4.30 8.27
N HIS A 130 3.20 4.49 9.59
CA HIS A 130 2.05 4.70 10.47
C HIS A 130 1.55 6.14 10.45
#